data_AF-A0A351SG48-F1
#
_entry.id   AF-A0A351SG48-F1
#
_cell.length_a   1.000
_cell.length_b   1.000
_cell.length_c   1.000
_cell.angle_alpha   90.00
_cell.angle_beta   90.00
_cell.angle_gamma   90.00
#
_symmetry.space_group_name_H-M   'P 1'
#
loop_
_entity.id
_entity.type
_entity.pdbx_description
1 polymer ?
#
loop_
_entity_poly.entity_id
_entity_poly.type
_entity_poly.pdbx_seq_one_letter_code
_entity_poly.pdbx_strand_id
1 'polypeptide(L)' 'MNYKMLTVLVLAILVVLFIIQNVAVVEIEFLFWSVQMSRSLLIFILLAVGFVIGWFVHSYFKHKKTRVNQ' A
#
# COMPACT_ATOMS: atom_id res chain seq x y z
N MET A 1 35.25 -7.98 2.91
CA MET A 1 33.82 -7.63 3.04
C MET A 1 33.07 -8.43 2.00
N ASN A 2 32.15 -9.31 2.40
CA ASN A 2 31.46 -10.20 1.48
C ASN A 2 30.73 -9.37 0.42
N TYR A 3 31.07 -9.55 -0.87
CA TYR A 3 30.45 -8.84 -1.98
C TYR A 3 28.91 -8.93 -1.97
N LYS A 4 28.37 -9.99 -1.36
CA LYS A 4 26.93 -10.16 -1.07
C LYS A 4 26.33 -9.06 -0.18
N MET A 5 27.08 -8.57 0.80
CA MET A 5 26.64 -7.51 1.70
C MET A 5 26.73 -6.14 1.03
N LEU A 6 27.76 -5.94 0.21
CA LEU A 6 27.91 -4.74 -0.61
C LEU A 6 26.77 -4.63 -1.63
N THR A 7 26.42 -5.72 -2.32
CA THR A 7 25.30 -5.71 -3.29
C THR A 7 23.97 -5.44 -2.61
N VAL A 8 23.69 -6.04 -1.45
CA VAL A 8 22.47 -5.74 -0.68
C VAL A 8 22.42 -4.27 -0.25
N LEU A 9 23.54 -3.70 0.19
CA LEU A 9 23.63 -2.30 0.58
C LEU A 9 23.38 -1.37 -0.62
N VAL A 10 24.01 -1.65 -1.76
CA VAL A 10 23.82 -0.88 -3.00
C VAL A 10 22.37 -0.96 -3.48
N LEU A 11 21.77 -2.16 -3.46
CA LEU A 11 20.37 -2.33 -3.82
C LEU A 11 19.43 -1.57 -2.87
N ALA A 12 19.70 -1.59 -1.55
CA ALA A 12 18.91 -0.85 -0.58
C ALA A 12 18.98 0.67 -0.85
N ILE A 13 20.18 1.20 -1.12
CA ILE A 13 20.37 2.61 -1.48
C ILE A 13 19.62 2.95 -2.77
N LEU A 14 19.69 2.09 -3.80
CA LEU A 14 18.96 2.27 -5.05
C LEU A 14 17.44 2.29 -4.85
N VAL A 15 16.91 1.43 -3.98
CA VAL A 15 15.47 1.43 -3.64
C VAL A 15 15.08 2.74 -2.96
N VAL A 16 15.87 3.23 -2.00
CA VAL A 16 15.60 4.52 -1.34
C VAL A 16 15.65 5.67 -2.34
N LEU A 17 16.65 5.70 -3.23
CA LEU A 17 16.75 6.70 -4.28
C LEU A 17 15.61 6.61 -5.27
N PHE A 18 15.19 5.40 -5.65
CA PHE A 18 14.03 5.19 -6.51
C PHE A 18 12.76 5.74 -5.87
N ILE A 19 12.54 5.47 -4.57
CA ILE A 19 11.41 6.00 -3.82
C ILE A 19 11.46 7.53 -3.84
N ILE A 20 12.58 8.14 -3.43
CA ILE A 20 12.74 9.61 -3.34
C ILE A 20 12.58 10.27 -4.72
N GLN A 21 13.20 9.73 -5.77
CA GLN A 21 13.10 10.29 -7.13
C GLN A 21 11.72 10.09 -7.74
N ASN A 22 11.02 9.00 -7.37
CA ASN A 22 9.64 8.75 -7.78
C ASN A 22 8.61 9.21 -6.73
N VAL A 23 9.02 10.08 -5.79
CA VAL A 23 8.09 10.91 -5.01
C VAL A 23 7.57 11.98 -5.96
N ALA A 24 6.72 11.55 -6.90
CA ALA A 24 5.78 12.46 -7.54
C ALA A 24 4.75 12.79 -6.45
N VAL A 25 5.00 13.88 -5.73
CA VAL A 25 4.05 14.43 -4.75
C VAL A 25 2.77 14.75 -5.52
N VAL A 26 1.66 14.17 -5.06
CA VAL A 26 0.33 14.59 -5.48
C VAL A 26 -0.33 15.26 -4.31
N GLU A 27 -0.86 16.44 -4.60
CA GLU A 27 -1.76 17.13 -3.71
C GLU A 27 -3.14 16.50 -3.89
N ILE A 28 -3.67 15.94 -2.81
CA ILE A 28 -5.07 15.54 -2.74
C ILE A 28 -5.79 16.66 -2.01
N GLU A 29 -6.68 17.34 -2.71
CA GLU A 29 -7.60 18.29 -2.10
C GLU A 29 -8.91 17.58 -1.75
N PHE A 30 -9.24 17.59 -0.46
CA PHE A 30 -10.56 17.25 0.02
C PHE A 30 -11.33 18.54 0.33
N LEU A 31 -12.65 18.42 0.54
CA LEU A 31 -13.57 19.54 0.75
C LEU A 31 -13.13 20.57 1.82
N PHE A 32 -12.35 20.17 2.83
CA PHE A 32 -11.91 21.02 3.94
C PHE A 32 -10.41 20.92 4.29
N TRP A 33 -9.64 20.08 3.60
CA TRP A 33 -8.24 19.82 3.94
C TRP A 33 -7.47 19.34 2.70
N SER A 34 -6.22 19.75 2.57
CA SER A 34 -5.31 19.25 1.53
C SER A 34 -4.21 18.42 2.17
N VAL A 35 -3.85 17.32 1.50
CA VAL A 35 -2.78 16.42 1.95
C VAL A 35 -1.82 16.20 0.80
N GLN A 36 -0.55 16.44 1.04
CA GLN A 36 0.52 16.20 0.07
C GLN A 36 1.21 14.88 0.41
N MET A 37 1.22 13.95 -0.55
CA MET A 37 1.88 12.65 -0.37
C MET A 37 2.34 12.09 -1.71
N SER A 38 3.33 11.19 -1.69
CA SER A 38 3.78 10.52 -2.92
C SER A 38 2.65 9.68 -3.53
N ARG A 39 2.47 9.74 -4.86
CA ARG A 39 1.50 8.90 -5.60
C ARG A 39 1.59 7.42 -5.27
N SER A 40 2.80 6.90 -5.10
CA SER A 40 3.04 5.49 -4.77
C SER A 40 2.44 5.11 -3.41
N LEU A 41 2.65 5.93 -2.38
CA LEU A 41 2.04 5.76 -1.06
C LEU A 41 0.50 5.81 -1.12
N LEU A 42 -0.04 6.73 -1.93
CA LEU A 42 -1.49 6.82 -2.19
C LEU A 42 -2.05 5.51 -2.71
N ILE A 43 -1.47 5.01 -3.80
CA ILE A 43 -1.92 3.78 -4.46
C ILE A 43 -1.79 2.59 -3.50
N PHE A 44 -0.70 2.52 -2.74
CA PHE A 44 -0.48 1.47 -1.75
C PHE A 44 -1.55 1.46 -0.64
N ILE A 45 -1.86 2.63 -0.07
CA ILE A 45 -2.91 2.76 0.96
C ILE A 45 -4.28 2.39 0.38
N LEU A 46 -4.59 2.87 -0.84
CA LEU A 46 -5.86 2.59 -1.49
C LEU A 46 -6.06 1.07 -1.72
N LEU A 47 -5.01 0.38 -2.17
CA LEU A 47 -5.00 -1.07 -2.34
C LEU A 47 -5.15 -1.80 -1.00
N ALA A 48 -4.43 -1.38 0.04
CA ALA A 48 -4.52 -1.98 1.36
C ALA A 48 -5.93 -1.85 1.95
N VAL A 49 -6.54 -0.67 1.86
CA VAL A 49 -7.91 -0.43 2.31
C VAL A 49 -8.91 -1.29 1.52
N GLY A 50 -8.80 -1.32 0.19
CA GLY A 50 -9.64 -2.16 -0.66
C GLY A 50 -9.54 -3.65 -0.33
N PHE A 51 -8.32 -4.15 -0.08
CA PHE A 51 -8.07 -5.53 0.31
C PHE A 51 -8.71 -5.85 1.67
N VAL A 52 -8.52 -4.99 2.66
CA VAL A 52 -9.11 -5.14 3.99
C VAL A 52 -10.63 -5.17 3.91
N ILE A 53 -11.25 -4.22 3.19
CA ILE A 53 -12.70 -4.17 2.98
C ILE A 53 -13.18 -5.45 2.29
N GLY A 54 -12.53 -5.86 1.20
CA GLY A 54 -12.87 -7.08 0.47
C GLY A 54 -12.79 -8.33 1.36
N TRP A 55 -11.77 -8.41 2.22
CA TRP A 55 -11.62 -9.51 3.18
C TRP A 55 -12.72 -9.52 4.24
N PHE A 56 -13.03 -8.37 4.83
CA PHE A 56 -14.14 -8.25 5.78
C PHE A 56 -15.47 -8.63 5.14
N VAL A 57 -15.77 -8.08 3.96
CA VAL A 57 -16.98 -8.39 3.19
C VAL A 57 -17.07 -9.89 2.92
N HIS A 58 -16.02 -10.51 2.38
CA HIS A 58 -15.98 -11.95 2.13
C HIS A 58 -16.25 -12.76 3.40
N SER A 59 -15.65 -12.36 4.52
CA SER A 59 -15.89 -12.98 5.83
C SER A 59 -17.37 -12.86 6.26
N TYR A 60 -17.99 -11.68 6.17
CA TYR A 60 -19.40 -11.48 6.51
C TYR A 60 -20.35 -12.32 5.64
N PHE A 61 -20.11 -12.38 4.33
CA PHE A 61 -20.92 -13.18 3.41
C PHE A 61 -20.75 -14.69 3.63
N LYS A 62 -19.54 -15.16 3.98
CA LYS A 62 -19.28 -16.56 4.33
C LYS A 62 -20.06 -17.02 5.56
N HIS A 63 -20.16 -16.17 6.59
CA HIS A 63 -20.94 -16.47 7.81
C HIS A 63 -22.45 -16.56 7.54
N LYS A 64 -22.98 -15.81 6.57
CA LYS A 64 -24.41 -15.85 6.23
C LYS A 64 -24.81 -17.13 5.50
N LYS A 65 -23.89 -17.74 4.74
CA LYS A 65 -24.16 -18.96 3.96
C LYS A 65 -24.26 -20.23 4.83
N THR A 66 -23.63 -20.24 6.01
CA THR A 66 -23.69 -21.38 6.94
C THR A 66 -25.01 -21.43 7.73
N ARG A 67 -25.75 -20.31 7.83
CA ARG A 67 -27.03 -20.21 8.56
C ARG A 67 -28.28 -20.49 7.72
N VAL A 68 -28.15 -20.63 6.40
CA VAL A 68 -29.28 -20.88 5.47
C VAL A 68 -29.37 -22.37 5.06
N ASN A 69 -28.36 -23.18 5.39
CA ASN A 69 -28.31 -24.62 5.07
C ASN A 69 -28.48 -25.55 6.31
N GLN A 70 -28.93 -25.03 7.45
CA GLN A 70 -29.47 -25.81 8.56
C GLN A 70 -30.97 -25.54 8.67
#